data_AF-A0A2G9YYR6-F1
#
_entry.id   AF-A0A2G9YYR6-F1
#
_cell.length_a   1.000
_cell.length_b   1.000
_cell.length_c   1.000
_cell.angle_alpha   90.00
_cell.angle_beta   90.00
_cell.angle_gamma   90.00
#
_symmetry.space_group_name_H-M   'P 1'
#
loop_
_entity.id
_entity.type
_entity.pdbx_description
1 polymer ?
#
loop_
_entity_poly.entity_id
_entity_poly.type
_entity_poly.pdbx_seq_one_letter_code
_entity_poly.pdbx_strand_id
1 'polypeptide(L)'
;MPYKDKEKERQNKKEYYQKNKEKVLKRTKSYHKIWYQKNKRKRQQQIREWYQKNKEKSAQYHKKWYQKNKRRISQQSRKYHQQNIEKIRRRNRRYNQKNKEKILQYKGEWQKYQRKINPRYRLDENMGSAIARSLKEKKNGQPWEILAGYSLEKLIVHLEKQFDNKMNWHNYGSYWAVDHIKPKSLFNYTSSDDSDFKKCWDLRNLQPLEKIKNIKKNNLYIG
;
A
#
# COMPACT_ATOMS: atom_id res chain seq x y z
N MET A 1 -64.61 -7.59 -52.89
CA MET A 1 -63.17 -7.68 -52.56
C MET A 1 -63.03 -8.41 -51.23
N PRO A 2 -62.39 -9.59 -51.16
CA PRO A 2 -62.42 -10.39 -49.94
C PRO A 2 -61.40 -9.86 -48.94
N TYR A 3 -61.88 -9.37 -47.80
CA TYR A 3 -61.07 -9.09 -46.63
C TYR A 3 -60.39 -10.40 -46.21
N LYS A 4 -59.08 -10.52 -46.46
CA LYS A 4 -58.27 -11.60 -45.89
C LYS A 4 -58.40 -11.54 -44.37
N ASP A 5 -58.88 -12.63 -43.79
CA ASP A 5 -59.03 -12.83 -42.35
C ASP A 5 -57.65 -12.75 -41.65
N LYS A 6 -57.32 -11.54 -41.19
CA LYS A 6 -56.04 -11.19 -40.56
C LYS A 6 -55.80 -11.99 -39.28
N GLU A 7 -56.85 -12.48 -38.65
CA GLU A 7 -56.79 -13.24 -37.40
C GLU A 7 -56.31 -14.66 -37.67
N LYS A 8 -56.88 -15.30 -38.69
CA LYS A 8 -56.42 -16.60 -39.21
C LYS A 8 -54.96 -16.56 -39.66
N GLU A 9 -54.53 -15.47 -40.30
CA GLU A 9 -53.14 -15.30 -40.72
C GLU A 9 -52.16 -15.14 -39.54
N ARG A 10 -52.58 -14.46 -38.47
CA ARG A 10 -51.82 -14.34 -37.21
C ARG A 10 -51.68 -15.68 -36.51
N GLN A 11 -52.77 -16.44 -36.43
CA GLN A 11 -52.79 -17.77 -35.80
C GLN A 11 -51.86 -18.74 -36.54
N ASN A 12 -51.92 -18.75 -37.87
CA ASN A 12 -51.03 -19.57 -38.72
C ASN A 12 -49.55 -19.21 -38.56
N LYS A 13 -49.21 -17.91 -38.48
CA LYS A 13 -47.82 -17.46 -38.23
C LYS A 13 -47.33 -17.87 -36.84
N LYS A 14 -48.20 -17.84 -35.83
CA LYS A 14 -47.89 -18.24 -34.46
C LYS A 14 -47.65 -19.75 -34.38
N GLU A 15 -48.51 -20.56 -34.96
CA GLU A 15 -48.32 -22.03 -35.04
C GLU A 15 -47.06 -22.42 -35.82
N TYR A 16 -46.79 -21.73 -36.95
CA TYR A 16 -45.56 -21.94 -37.72
C TYR A 16 -44.31 -21.63 -36.87
N TYR A 17 -44.30 -20.50 -36.15
CA TYR A 17 -43.20 -20.14 -35.27
C TYR A 17 -43.05 -21.14 -34.11
N GLN A 18 -44.15 -21.62 -33.53
CA GLN A 18 -44.14 -22.61 -32.46
C GLN A 18 -43.52 -23.93 -32.95
N LYS A 19 -43.95 -24.43 -34.12
CA LYS A 19 -43.44 -25.67 -34.74
C LYS A 19 -41.98 -25.56 -35.22
N ASN A 20 -41.51 -24.36 -35.57
CA ASN A 20 -40.17 -24.13 -36.12
C ASN A 20 -39.22 -23.37 -35.18
N LYS A 21 -39.61 -23.17 -33.91
CA LYS A 21 -38.95 -22.27 -32.95
C LYS A 21 -37.45 -22.52 -32.84
N GLU A 22 -37.04 -23.78 -32.66
CA GLU A 22 -35.63 -24.13 -32.53
C GLU A 22 -34.83 -23.83 -33.80
N LYS A 23 -35.37 -24.16 -34.97
CA LYS A 23 -34.73 -23.91 -36.27
C LYS A 23 -34.59 -22.41 -36.53
N VAL A 24 -35.63 -21.62 -36.23
CA VAL A 24 -35.61 -20.16 -36.33
C VAL A 24 -34.60 -19.56 -35.35
N LEU A 25 -34.56 -19.99 -34.10
CA LEU A 25 -33.59 -19.51 -33.11
C LEU A 25 -32.15 -19.85 -33.49
N LYS A 26 -31.89 -21.07 -33.97
CA LYS A 26 -30.55 -21.50 -34.42
C LYS A 26 -30.08 -20.69 -35.62
N ARG A 27 -30.98 -20.44 -36.59
CA ARG A 27 -30.70 -19.58 -37.76
C ARG A 27 -30.41 -18.14 -37.34
N THR A 28 -31.25 -17.57 -36.48
CA THR A 28 -31.08 -16.21 -35.97
C THR A 28 -29.77 -16.06 -35.20
N LYS A 29 -29.42 -17.00 -34.32
CA LYS A 29 -28.15 -16.99 -33.57
C LYS A 29 -26.94 -17.08 -34.48
N SER A 30 -26.99 -17.94 -35.50
CA SER A 30 -25.93 -18.08 -36.50
C SER A 30 -25.75 -16.78 -37.32
N TYR A 31 -26.85 -16.22 -37.82
CA TYR A 31 -26.86 -14.94 -38.53
C TYR A 31 -26.28 -13.81 -37.66
N HIS A 32 -26.72 -13.69 -36.40
CA HIS A 32 -26.24 -12.67 -35.48
C HIS A 32 -24.73 -12.80 -35.19
N LYS A 33 -24.23 -14.03 -35.09
CA LYS A 33 -22.79 -14.31 -34.91
C LYS A 33 -21.98 -13.85 -36.12
N ILE A 34 -22.41 -14.20 -37.33
CA ILE A 34 -21.74 -13.80 -38.58
C ILE A 34 -21.78 -12.28 -38.75
N TRP A 35 -22.95 -11.67 -38.50
CA TRP A 35 -23.11 -10.21 -38.55
C TRP A 35 -22.20 -9.51 -37.54
N TYR A 36 -22.15 -9.99 -36.29
CA TYR A 36 -21.29 -9.41 -35.25
C TYR A 36 -19.81 -9.55 -35.61
N GLN A 37 -19.37 -10.69 -36.15
CA GLN A 37 -17.98 -10.88 -36.58
C GLN A 37 -17.61 -9.91 -37.71
N LYS A 38 -18.45 -9.79 -38.75
CA LYS A 38 -18.25 -8.85 -39.86
C LYS A 38 -18.21 -7.39 -39.40
N ASN A 39 -19.01 -7.03 -38.39
CA ASN A 39 -19.13 -5.65 -37.91
C ASN A 39 -18.30 -5.35 -36.64
N LYS A 40 -17.55 -6.32 -36.10
CA LYS A 40 -16.84 -6.20 -34.82
C LYS A 40 -15.91 -5.00 -34.79
N ARG A 41 -15.08 -4.84 -35.82
CA ARG A 41 -14.09 -3.76 -35.90
C ARG A 41 -14.76 -2.39 -35.98
N LYS A 42 -15.73 -2.23 -36.88
CA LYS A 42 -16.52 -1.00 -37.04
C LYS A 42 -17.22 -0.62 -35.74
N ARG A 43 -17.84 -1.59 -35.04
CA ARG A 43 -18.50 -1.37 -33.76
C ARG A 43 -17.53 -0.97 -32.66
N GLN A 44 -16.37 -1.63 -32.57
CA GLN A 44 -15.33 -1.28 -31.59
C GLN A 44 -14.74 0.11 -31.83
N GLN A 45 -14.61 0.52 -33.09
CA GLN A 45 -14.17 1.85 -33.45
C GLN A 45 -15.21 2.90 -33.05
N GLN A 46 -16.48 2.68 -33.39
CA GLN A 46 -17.59 3.56 -32.98
C GLN A 46 -17.69 3.70 -31.45
N ILE A 47 -17.54 2.60 -30.70
CA ILE A 47 -17.54 2.64 -29.22
C ILE A 47 -16.35 3.45 -28.71
N ARG A 48 -15.16 3.30 -29.30
CA ARG A 48 -13.97 4.07 -28.90
C ARG A 48 -14.13 5.56 -29.21
N GLU A 49 -14.62 5.91 -30.38
CA GLU A 49 -14.87 7.31 -30.78
C GLU A 49 -15.94 7.95 -29.89
N TRP A 50 -17.02 7.22 -29.60
CA TRP A 50 -18.05 7.67 -28.68
C TRP A 50 -17.50 7.84 -27.26
N TYR A 51 -16.71 6.88 -26.76
CA TYR A 51 -16.08 6.97 -25.45
C TYR A 51 -15.14 8.18 -25.38
N GLN A 52 -14.28 8.38 -26.38
CA GLN A 52 -13.32 9.49 -26.39
C GLN A 52 -14.03 10.85 -26.36
N LYS A 53 -15.12 11.01 -27.12
CA LYS A 53 -15.93 12.23 -27.13
C LYS A 53 -16.71 12.47 -25.84
N ASN A 54 -16.99 11.42 -25.06
CA ASN A 54 -17.85 11.49 -23.87
C ASN A 54 -17.13 11.20 -22.55
N LYS A 55 -15.84 10.85 -22.56
CA LYS A 55 -15.09 10.43 -21.37
C LYS A 55 -15.09 11.51 -20.30
N GLU A 56 -14.94 12.78 -20.69
CA GLU A 56 -14.89 13.91 -19.75
C GLU A 56 -16.27 14.22 -19.17
N LYS A 57 -17.31 14.26 -20.01
CA LYS A 57 -18.70 14.41 -19.55
C LYS A 57 -19.10 13.29 -18.59
N SER A 58 -18.74 12.04 -18.93
CA SER A 58 -18.98 10.87 -18.09
C SER A 58 -18.21 10.94 -16.78
N ALA A 59 -16.92 11.29 -16.81
CA ALA A 59 -16.10 11.45 -15.61
C ALA A 59 -16.64 12.56 -14.69
N GLN A 60 -17.04 13.70 -15.24
CA GLN A 60 -17.65 14.80 -14.48
C GLN A 60 -18.98 14.39 -13.86
N TYR A 61 -19.84 13.70 -14.63
CA TYR A 61 -21.10 13.15 -14.13
C TYR A 61 -20.86 12.17 -12.98
N HIS A 62 -19.96 11.20 -13.16
CA HIS A 62 -19.61 10.23 -12.12
C HIS A 62 -19.00 10.89 -10.88
N LYS A 63 -18.17 11.92 -11.06
CA LYS A 63 -17.61 12.71 -9.94
C LYS A 63 -18.72 13.40 -9.14
N LYS A 64 -19.64 14.10 -9.82
CA LYS A 64 -20.79 14.76 -9.18
C LYS A 64 -21.70 13.75 -8.47
N TRP A 65 -22.00 12.63 -9.12
CA TRP A 65 -22.78 11.55 -8.55
C TRP A 65 -22.10 10.97 -7.30
N TYR A 66 -20.80 10.69 -7.37
CA TYR A 66 -20.03 10.17 -6.23
C TYR A 66 -20.02 11.17 -5.06
N GLN A 67 -19.79 12.45 -5.32
CA GLN A 67 -19.81 13.49 -4.28
C GLN A 67 -21.17 13.54 -3.57
N LYS A 68 -22.27 13.54 -4.33
CA LYS A 68 -23.64 13.54 -3.77
C LYS A 68 -23.94 12.26 -2.98
N ASN A 69 -23.34 11.12 -3.34
CA ASN A 69 -23.60 9.81 -2.75
C ASN A 69 -22.52 9.35 -1.75
N LYS A 70 -21.46 10.14 -1.52
CA LYS A 70 -20.27 9.73 -0.78
C LYS A 70 -20.61 9.16 0.61
N ARG A 71 -21.50 9.84 1.34
CA ARG A 71 -21.95 9.40 2.68
C ARG A 71 -22.69 8.06 2.61
N ARG A 72 -23.64 7.92 1.69
CA ARG A 72 -24.41 6.69 1.49
C ARG A 72 -23.52 5.51 1.10
N ILE A 73 -22.60 5.71 0.15
CA ILE A 73 -21.65 4.68 -0.29
C ILE A 73 -20.75 4.27 0.88
N SER A 74 -20.25 5.23 1.65
CA SER A 74 -19.42 4.94 2.83
C SER A 74 -20.19 4.15 3.89
N GLN A 75 -21.43 4.54 4.20
CA GLN A 75 -22.28 3.82 5.16
C GLN A 75 -22.58 2.39 4.68
N GLN A 76 -22.93 2.21 3.41
CA GLN A 76 -23.20 0.89 2.84
C GLN A 76 -21.94 0.02 2.85
N SER A 77 -20.78 0.60 2.52
CA SER A 77 -19.49 -0.10 2.59
C SER A 77 -19.14 -0.51 4.03
N ARG A 78 -19.40 0.36 5.02
CA ARG A 78 -19.19 0.03 6.44
C ARG A 78 -20.10 -1.10 6.88
N LYS A 79 -21.39 -1.04 6.55
CA LYS A 79 -22.37 -2.08 6.87
C LYS A 79 -21.97 -3.42 6.25
N TYR A 80 -21.60 -3.42 4.98
CA TYR A 80 -21.10 -4.62 4.30
C TYR A 80 -19.86 -5.18 4.98
N HIS A 81 -18.87 -4.33 5.29
CA HIS A 81 -17.65 -4.75 5.96
C HIS A 81 -17.95 -5.34 7.35
N GLN A 82 -18.80 -4.70 8.14
CA GLN A 82 -19.17 -5.17 9.48
C GLN A 82 -19.89 -6.52 9.42
N GLN A 83 -20.83 -6.69 8.50
CA GLN A 83 -21.57 -7.95 8.32
C GLN A 83 -20.69 -9.08 7.74
N ASN A 84 -19.61 -8.75 7.03
CA ASN A 84 -18.76 -9.73 6.35
C ASN A 84 -17.34 -9.81 6.94
N ILE A 85 -17.10 -9.21 8.10
CA ILE A 85 -15.74 -9.06 8.66
C ILE A 85 -15.05 -10.41 8.83
N GLU A 86 -15.75 -11.42 9.33
CA GLU A 86 -15.23 -12.78 9.50
C GLU A 86 -14.91 -13.45 8.16
N LYS A 87 -15.78 -13.29 7.16
CA LYS A 87 -15.54 -13.82 5.80
C LYS A 87 -14.32 -13.17 5.16
N ILE A 88 -14.18 -11.85 5.29
CA ILE A 88 -13.04 -11.08 4.79
C ILE A 88 -11.75 -11.51 5.50
N ARG A 89 -11.76 -11.59 6.84
CA ARG A 89 -10.63 -12.06 7.63
C ARG A 89 -10.21 -13.47 7.24
N ARG A 90 -11.15 -14.41 7.10
CA ARG A 90 -10.88 -15.78 6.68
C ARG A 90 -10.24 -15.83 5.29
N ARG A 91 -10.76 -15.06 4.34
CA ARG A 91 -10.18 -14.94 2.99
C ARG A 91 -8.75 -14.40 3.04
N ASN A 92 -8.51 -13.33 3.80
CA ASN A 92 -7.19 -12.73 3.94
C ASN A 92 -6.20 -13.67 4.62
N ARG A 93 -6.60 -14.40 5.67
CA ARG A 93 -5.77 -15.44 6.30
C ARG A 93 -5.37 -16.52 5.31
N ARG A 94 -6.32 -17.07 4.53
CA ARG A 94 -6.03 -18.08 3.50
C ARG A 94 -5.07 -17.56 2.44
N TYR A 95 -5.26 -16.33 1.98
CA TYR A 95 -4.36 -15.69 1.01
C TYR A 95 -2.96 -15.52 1.59
N ASN A 96 -2.84 -14.98 2.81
CA ASN A 96 -1.56 -14.77 3.47
C ASN A 96 -0.83 -16.08 3.75
N GLN A 97 -1.54 -17.14 4.13
CA GLN A 97 -0.97 -18.48 4.32
C GLN A 97 -0.43 -19.05 3.01
N LYS A 98 -1.26 -19.06 1.95
CA LYS A 98 -0.87 -19.60 0.63
C LYS A 98 0.27 -18.82 -0.03
N ASN A 99 0.38 -17.52 0.23
CA ASN A 99 1.38 -16.64 -0.39
C ASN A 99 2.47 -16.18 0.59
N LYS A 100 2.62 -16.85 1.76
CA LYS A 100 3.51 -16.42 2.84
C LYS A 100 4.93 -16.17 2.35
N GLU A 101 5.50 -17.13 1.62
CA GLU A 101 6.87 -17.03 1.09
C GLU A 101 7.03 -15.86 0.12
N LYS A 102 6.12 -15.72 -0.84
CA LYS A 102 6.14 -14.62 -1.81
C LYS A 102 6.01 -13.25 -1.14
N ILE A 103 5.16 -13.14 -0.11
CA ILE A 103 4.99 -11.91 0.68
C ILE A 103 6.28 -11.59 1.43
N LEU A 104 6.88 -12.58 2.10
CA LEU A 104 8.13 -12.41 2.83
C LEU A 104 9.30 -12.06 1.91
N GLN A 105 9.41 -12.72 0.76
CA GLN A 105 10.41 -12.42 -0.26
C GLN A 105 10.28 -10.98 -0.76
N TYR A 106 9.07 -10.58 -1.19
CA TYR A 106 8.81 -9.22 -1.65
C TYR A 106 9.13 -8.18 -0.55
N LYS A 107 8.72 -8.44 0.69
CA LYS A 107 9.02 -7.57 1.83
C LYS A 107 10.53 -7.44 2.05
N GLY A 108 11.26 -8.55 2.02
CA GLY A 108 12.71 -8.56 2.18
C GLY A 108 13.43 -7.78 1.09
N GLU A 109 13.07 -7.99 -0.18
CA GLU A 109 13.65 -7.26 -1.31
C GLU A 109 13.34 -5.76 -1.26
N TRP A 110 12.10 -5.40 -0.92
CA TRP A 110 11.73 -3.99 -0.72
C TRP A 110 12.52 -3.35 0.42
N GLN A 111 12.68 -4.03 1.56
CA GLN A 111 13.47 -3.53 2.69
C GLN A 111 14.95 -3.35 2.32
N LYS A 112 15.56 -4.33 1.64
CA LYS A 112 16.95 -4.22 1.14
C LYS A 112 17.11 -3.02 0.20
N TYR A 113 16.18 -2.86 -0.74
CA TYR A 113 16.17 -1.74 -1.66
C TYR A 113 16.06 -0.39 -0.92
N GLN A 114 15.09 -0.24 -0.02
CA GLN A 114 14.92 0.98 0.78
C GLN A 114 16.16 1.30 1.61
N ARG A 115 16.80 0.31 2.24
CA ARG A 115 18.07 0.52 2.94
C ARG A 115 19.18 0.99 2.01
N LYS A 116 19.21 0.57 0.75
CA LYS A 116 20.22 1.03 -0.22
C LYS A 116 20.00 2.48 -0.65
N ILE A 117 18.76 2.85 -0.95
CA ILE A 117 18.45 4.15 -1.58
C ILE A 117 18.09 5.26 -0.60
N ASN A 118 17.65 4.93 0.61
CA ASN A 118 17.09 5.89 1.55
C ASN A 118 17.87 5.87 2.89
N PRO A 119 18.86 6.78 3.05
CA PRO A 119 19.61 6.91 4.29
C PRO A 119 18.75 7.20 5.53
N ARG A 120 17.64 7.92 5.36
CA ARG A 120 16.69 8.23 6.45
C ARG A 120 15.99 6.95 6.92
N TYR A 121 15.56 6.10 5.98
CA TYR A 121 15.01 4.77 6.30
C TYR A 121 16.03 3.88 7.03
N ARG A 122 17.31 3.91 6.60
CA ARG A 122 18.36 3.19 7.34
C ARG A 122 18.53 3.70 8.76
N LEU A 123 18.51 5.02 8.96
CA LEU A 123 18.67 5.62 10.29
C LEU A 123 17.53 5.19 11.20
N ASP A 124 16.29 5.31 10.73
CA ASP A 124 15.09 4.91 11.46
C ASP A 124 15.15 3.45 11.92
N GLU A 125 15.41 2.52 10.99
CA GLU A 125 15.55 1.09 11.29
C GLU A 125 16.72 0.80 12.24
N ASN A 126 17.83 1.53 12.10
CA ASN A 126 18.99 1.38 12.99
C ASN A 126 18.67 1.86 14.41
N MET A 127 18.01 3.00 14.57
CA MET A 127 17.58 3.53 15.88
C MET A 127 16.59 2.57 16.54
N GLY A 128 15.57 2.14 15.79
CA GLY A 128 14.57 1.18 16.27
C GLY A 128 15.19 -0.13 16.74
N SER A 129 16.14 -0.66 15.95
CA SER A 129 16.85 -1.89 16.28
C SER A 129 17.82 -1.73 17.45
N ALA A 130 18.49 -0.58 17.56
CA ALA A 130 19.48 -0.34 18.60
C ALA A 130 18.81 -0.13 19.97
N ILE A 131 17.73 0.63 20.02
CA ILE A 131 16.91 0.80 21.24
C ILE A 131 16.28 -0.54 21.65
N ALA A 132 15.76 -1.31 20.69
CA ALA A 132 15.19 -2.63 20.99
C ALA A 132 16.21 -3.59 21.62
N ARG A 133 17.48 -3.50 21.18
CA ARG A 133 18.58 -4.32 21.71
C ARG A 133 19.14 -3.82 23.03
N SER A 134 18.93 -2.55 23.38
CA SER A 134 19.42 -2.00 24.65
C SER A 134 18.48 -2.24 25.83
N LEU A 135 17.19 -2.46 25.56
CA LEU A 135 16.20 -2.78 26.59
C LEU A 135 16.29 -4.26 26.95
N LYS A 136 16.23 -4.57 28.25
CA LYS A 136 16.07 -5.96 28.71
C LYS A 136 14.63 -6.43 28.49
N GLU A 137 13.68 -5.51 28.60
CA GLU A 137 12.28 -5.75 28.30
C GLU A 137 11.94 -5.51 26.83
N LYS A 138 10.77 -6.02 26.40
CA LYS A 138 10.27 -5.79 25.04
C LYS A 138 9.71 -4.37 24.94
N LYS A 139 9.93 -3.73 23.79
CA LYS A 139 9.28 -2.45 23.41
C LYS A 139 7.74 -2.51 23.32
N ASN A 140 7.13 -3.69 23.46
CA ASN A 140 5.68 -3.91 23.35
C ASN A 140 5.04 -3.29 22.09
N GLY A 141 5.77 -3.31 20.97
CA GLY A 141 5.32 -2.74 19.69
C GLY A 141 5.36 -1.21 19.61
N GLN A 142 5.89 -0.51 20.62
CA GLN A 142 6.01 0.94 20.57
C GLN A 142 7.10 1.40 19.56
N PRO A 143 6.83 2.47 18.79
CA PRO A 143 7.83 3.14 17.97
C PRO A 143 8.99 3.65 18.83
N TRP A 144 10.19 3.70 18.28
CA TRP A 144 11.35 4.14 19.07
C TRP A 144 11.29 5.62 19.40
N GLU A 145 10.62 6.42 18.56
CA GLU A 145 10.41 7.86 18.74
C GLU A 145 9.62 8.17 20.02
N ILE A 146 8.64 7.32 20.33
CA ILE A 146 7.85 7.43 21.57
C ILE A 146 8.74 7.16 22.78
N LEU A 147 9.60 6.14 22.70
CA LEU A 147 10.49 5.79 23.80
C LEU A 147 11.57 6.86 24.02
N ALA A 148 12.18 7.35 22.94
CA ALA A 148 13.26 8.33 22.99
C ALA A 148 12.75 9.76 23.28
N GLY A 149 11.46 10.05 23.03
CA GLY A 149 10.85 11.35 23.29
C GLY A 149 11.06 12.38 22.17
N TYR A 150 11.46 11.96 20.97
CA TYR A 150 11.65 12.83 19.81
C TYR A 150 11.43 12.07 18.50
N SER A 151 11.11 12.80 17.42
CA SER A 151 10.88 12.20 16.09
C SER A 151 12.18 11.97 15.31
N LEU A 152 12.10 11.13 14.28
CA LEU A 152 13.19 10.94 13.32
C LEU A 152 13.68 12.27 12.71
N GLU A 153 12.76 13.19 12.40
CA GLU A 153 13.10 14.50 11.85
C GLU A 153 13.95 15.32 12.81
N LYS A 154 13.61 15.32 14.11
CA LYS A 154 14.40 16.02 15.13
C LYS A 154 15.81 15.43 15.24
N LEU A 155 15.93 14.11 15.20
CA LEU A 155 17.24 13.43 15.20
C LEU A 155 18.06 13.81 13.97
N ILE A 156 17.44 13.82 12.79
CA ILE A 156 18.11 14.18 11.54
C ILE A 156 18.65 15.60 11.60
N VAL A 157 17.82 16.57 11.98
CA VAL A 157 18.23 17.97 12.11
C VAL A 157 19.35 18.13 13.15
N HIS A 158 19.27 17.40 14.26
CA HIS A 158 20.30 17.42 15.30
C HIS A 158 21.66 16.88 14.81
N LEU A 159 21.67 15.79 14.06
CA LEU A 159 22.89 15.20 13.50
C LEU A 159 23.47 16.07 12.38
N GLU A 160 22.63 16.58 11.47
CA GLU A 160 23.06 17.45 10.37
C GLU A 160 23.78 18.70 10.85
N LYS A 161 23.32 19.30 11.97
CA LYS A 161 23.97 20.46 12.60
C LYS A 161 25.41 20.20 13.08
N GLN A 162 25.78 18.94 13.25
CA GLN A 162 27.10 18.51 13.73
C GLN A 162 27.98 17.94 12.61
N PHE A 163 27.51 17.92 11.36
CA PHE A 163 28.30 17.42 10.25
C PHE A 163 29.52 18.32 9.99
N ASP A 164 30.66 17.66 9.76
CA ASP A 164 31.81 18.31 9.16
C ASP A 164 31.69 18.36 7.63
N ASN A 165 32.70 18.91 6.97
CA ASN A 165 32.75 19.01 5.51
C ASN A 165 32.82 17.66 4.77
N LYS A 166 33.04 16.55 5.47
CA LYS A 166 33.13 15.20 4.89
C LYS A 166 31.85 14.39 5.14
N MET A 167 30.99 14.77 6.07
CA MET A 167 29.76 14.03 6.41
C MET A 167 28.56 14.44 5.57
N ASN A 168 27.82 13.45 5.07
CA ASN A 168 26.52 13.65 4.44
C ASN A 168 25.66 12.36 4.51
N TRP A 169 24.40 12.43 4.12
CA TRP A 169 23.52 11.26 4.21
C TRP A 169 23.89 10.11 3.27
N HIS A 170 24.52 10.38 2.12
CA HIS A 170 24.93 9.34 1.18
C HIS A 170 26.02 8.44 1.79
N ASN A 171 26.92 9.03 2.58
CA ASN A 171 28.00 8.30 3.25
C ASN A 171 27.67 7.86 4.70
N TYR A 172 26.42 7.97 5.15
CA TYR A 172 25.96 7.36 6.40
C TYR A 172 26.14 5.83 6.37
N GLY A 173 26.73 5.28 7.43
CA GLY A 173 27.04 3.85 7.60
C GLY A 173 28.33 3.37 6.93
N SER A 174 28.82 4.12 5.92
CA SER A 174 30.12 3.86 5.28
C SER A 174 31.21 4.72 5.89
N TYR A 175 31.04 6.04 5.93
CA TYR A 175 32.00 7.00 6.48
C TYR A 175 31.75 7.33 7.95
N TRP A 176 30.50 7.60 8.33
CA TRP A 176 30.13 7.97 9.70
C TRP A 176 28.96 7.14 10.22
N ALA A 177 28.80 7.09 11.54
CA ALA A 177 27.72 6.43 12.24
C ALA A 177 27.22 7.29 13.42
N VAL A 178 26.05 6.95 13.96
CA VAL A 178 25.54 7.57 15.19
C VAL A 178 26.33 7.01 16.37
N ASP A 179 27.00 7.89 17.11
CA ASP A 179 27.74 7.59 18.34
C ASP A 179 27.01 8.16 19.56
N HIS A 180 27.25 7.55 20.72
CA HIS A 180 26.85 8.11 22.00
C HIS A 180 28.03 8.84 22.62
N ILE A 181 27.90 10.13 22.93
CA ILE A 181 28.96 10.94 23.55
C ILE A 181 29.43 10.25 24.84
N LYS A 182 28.52 10.09 25.80
CA LYS A 182 28.67 9.15 26.92
C LYS A 182 28.26 7.75 26.45
N PRO A 183 29.17 6.76 26.46
CA PRO A 183 28.90 5.40 26.00
C PRO A 183 27.73 4.73 26.73
N LYS A 184 26.99 3.89 26.00
CA LYS A 184 25.84 3.13 26.53
C LYS A 184 26.19 2.29 27.76
N SER A 185 27.41 1.74 27.83
CA SER A 185 27.88 0.90 28.93
C SER A 185 27.97 1.63 30.27
N LEU A 186 27.97 2.97 30.27
CA LEU A 186 28.03 3.80 31.48
C LEU A 186 26.65 4.24 31.99
N PHE A 187 25.56 3.70 31.43
CA PHE A 187 24.20 3.92 31.87
C PHE A 187 23.61 2.61 32.39
N ASN A 188 22.80 2.69 33.44
CA ASN A 188 22.13 1.52 33.99
C ASN A 188 20.61 1.65 33.83
N TYR A 189 20.04 0.87 32.91
CA TYR A 189 18.60 0.81 32.69
C TYR A 189 18.15 -0.58 32.25
N THR A 190 16.89 -0.88 32.51
CA THR A 190 16.18 -2.11 32.16
C THR A 190 15.00 -1.79 31.23
N SER A 191 14.28 -0.70 31.51
CA SER A 191 13.08 -0.25 30.81
C SER A 191 13.31 1.11 30.13
N SER A 192 12.42 1.45 29.18
CA SER A 192 12.40 2.76 28.54
C SER A 192 11.95 3.89 29.46
N ASP A 193 11.37 3.58 30.61
CA ASP A 193 10.89 4.56 31.59
C ASP A 193 12.00 5.01 32.55
N ASP A 194 13.13 4.31 32.56
CA ASP A 194 14.27 4.65 33.41
C ASP A 194 14.91 5.98 32.97
N SER A 195 15.24 6.84 33.95
CA SER A 195 15.93 8.11 33.69
C SER A 195 17.23 7.92 32.91
N ASP A 196 17.99 6.87 33.21
CA ASP A 196 19.25 6.57 32.54
C ASP A 196 19.05 6.15 31.08
N PHE A 197 17.94 5.48 30.75
CA PHE A 197 17.56 5.22 29.37
C PHE A 197 17.32 6.55 28.63
N LYS A 198 16.54 7.46 29.22
CA LYS A 198 16.24 8.77 28.61
C LYS A 198 17.53 9.57 28.38
N LYS A 199 18.44 9.60 29.36
CA LYS A 199 19.74 10.29 29.23
C LYS A 199 20.64 9.63 28.17
N CYS A 200 20.67 8.31 28.13
CA CYS A 200 21.47 7.56 27.16
C CYS A 200 21.05 7.86 25.72
N TRP A 201 19.74 7.93 25.47
CA TRP A 201 19.17 8.11 24.13
C TRP A 201 18.74 9.54 23.81
N ASP A 202 18.99 10.50 24.71
CA ASP A 202 18.73 11.93 24.52
C ASP A 202 19.53 12.46 23.32
N LEU A 203 18.95 13.39 22.55
CA LEU A 203 19.63 14.03 21.43
C LEU A 203 20.99 14.61 21.83
N ARG A 204 21.09 15.22 23.01
CA ARG A 204 22.35 15.81 23.51
C ARG A 204 23.44 14.77 23.74
N ASN A 205 23.10 13.49 23.88
CA ASN A 205 24.06 12.41 24.00
C ASN A 205 24.36 11.71 22.66
N LEU A 206 23.71 12.11 21.56
CA LEU A 206 23.91 11.51 20.23
C LEU A 206 24.65 12.47 19.30
N GLN A 207 25.68 11.95 18.63
CA GLN A 207 26.48 12.71 17.67
C GLN A 207 26.80 11.88 16.42
N PRO A 208 27.01 12.51 15.25
CA PRO A 208 27.62 11.83 14.12
C PRO A 208 29.13 11.70 14.38
N LEU A 209 29.69 10.50 14.20
CA LEU A 209 31.12 10.28 14.35
C LEU A 209 31.64 9.43 13.20
N GLU A 210 32.82 9.78 12.70
CA GLU A 210 33.53 8.97 11.72
C GLU A 210 33.64 7.52 12.23
N LYS A 211 33.30 6.56 11.38
CA LYS A 211 33.14 5.17 11.76
C LYS A 211 34.40 4.58 12.38
N ILE A 212 35.57 4.91 11.82
CA ILE A 212 36.87 4.46 12.34
C ILE A 212 37.17 5.10 13.70
N LYS A 213 36.87 6.40 13.86
CA LYS A 213 37.01 7.09 15.16
C LYS A 213 36.08 6.51 16.22
N ASN A 214 34.84 6.19 15.85
CA ASN A 214 33.86 5.56 16.75
C ASN A 214 34.35 4.18 17.22
N ILE A 215 34.86 3.35 16.32
CA ILE A 215 35.45 2.05 16.67
C ILE A 215 36.63 2.23 17.63
N LYS A 216 37.52 3.19 17.36
CA LYS A 216 38.67 3.49 18.23
C LYS A 216 38.27 4.06 19.59
N LYS A 217 37.19 4.86 19.64
CA LYS A 217 36.66 5.46 20.88
C LYS A 217 36.19 4.39 21.87
N ASN A 218 35.59 3.30 21.38
CA ASN A 218 35.09 2.21 22.24
C ASN A 218 34.20 2.78 23.38
N ASN A 219 34.46 2.42 24.64
CA ASN A 219 33.77 2.93 25.81
C ASN A 219 34.52 4.08 26.51
N LEU A 220 35.49 4.71 25.83
CA LEU A 220 36.20 5.85 26.39
C LEU A 220 35.28 7.07 26.47
N TYR A 221 35.19 7.64 27.66
CA TYR A 221 34.46 8.86 27.96
C TYR A 221 35.35 9.74 28.83
N ILE A 222 35.70 10.92 28.32
CA ILE A 222 36.36 11.96 29.09
C ILE A 222 35.24 12.94 29.42
N GLY A 223 34.76 12.85 30.67
CA GLY A 223 33.63 13.62 31.18
C GLY A 223 34.02 15.02 31.62
#